data_AF-A0A369SDG6-F1
#
_entry.id   AF-A0A369SDG6-F1
#
_cell.length_a   1.000
_cell.length_b   1.000
_cell.length_c   1.000
_cell.angle_alpha   90.00
_cell.angle_beta   90.00
_cell.angle_gamma   90.00
#
_symmetry.space_group_name_H-M   'P 1'
#
loop_
_entity.id
_entity.type
_entity.pdbx_description
1 polymer ?
#
loop_
_entity_poly.entity_id
_entity_poly.type
_entity_poly.pdbx_seq_one_letter_code
_entity_poly.pdbx_strand_id
1 'polypeptide(L)'
;MNFSMNLSIYPSVIPNEIRVDIENMQKRLGYHIKNINLLLQALTRQSAIRQGIHYASKSNNQRLQWVGSNMFHSGIVYKLYEKYANNSYISTDYLNKVAINITSNMALVAEIGKRIGLASCVFRGSDEEIITSEILAHTFLAILGSITLDDGGQKAVHDVIERHWKWFLDNPEESFKRRPSSFHTRMPPRSATMPSRQRIRSSDFPNHGTEVL
;
A
#
# COMPACT_ATOMS: atom_id res chain seq x y z
N MET A 1 3.95 27.20 -8.29
CA MET A 1 5.43 27.08 -8.18
C MET A 1 5.92 26.21 -9.32
N ASN A 2 6.68 26.79 -10.25
CA ASN A 2 7.39 26.03 -11.27
C ASN A 2 8.59 25.36 -10.60
N PHE A 3 8.43 24.09 -10.22
CA PHE A 3 9.55 23.24 -9.85
C PHE A 3 10.34 22.95 -11.12
N SER A 4 11.52 23.55 -11.26
CA SER A 4 12.54 23.07 -12.17
C SER A 4 12.95 21.66 -11.72
N MET A 5 12.82 20.66 -12.61
CA MET A 5 13.23 19.29 -12.34
C MET A 5 14.73 19.25 -12.06
N ASN A 6 15.13 18.73 -10.89
CA ASN A 6 16.54 18.59 -10.54
C ASN A 6 17.03 17.18 -10.89
N LEU A 7 17.40 16.96 -12.14
CA LEU A 7 17.83 15.63 -12.61
C LEU A 7 19.25 15.24 -12.16
N SER A 8 20.00 16.14 -11.51
CA SER A 8 21.39 15.86 -11.10
C SER A 8 21.50 14.93 -9.89
N ILE A 9 20.40 14.73 -9.16
CA ILE A 9 20.35 13.82 -7.99
C ILE A 9 20.33 12.34 -8.40
N TYR A 10 19.97 12.05 -9.65
CA TYR A 10 19.94 10.70 -10.18
C TYR A 10 21.31 10.30 -10.74
N PRO A 11 21.75 9.05 -10.51
CA PRO A 11 22.93 8.52 -11.17
C PRO A 11 22.92 8.74 -12.68
N SER A 12 24.04 9.22 -13.23
CA SER A 12 24.19 9.55 -14.66
C SER A 12 23.97 8.35 -15.59
N VAL A 13 24.04 7.14 -15.04
CA VAL A 13 23.81 5.87 -15.71
C VAL A 13 22.32 5.60 -16.02
N ILE A 14 21.39 6.23 -15.31
CA ILE A 14 19.95 6.10 -15.59
C ILE A 14 19.64 6.95 -16.83
N PRO A 15 18.98 6.44 -17.88
CA PRO A 15 18.57 7.25 -19.04
C PRO A 15 17.78 8.52 -18.65
N ASN A 16 18.00 9.64 -19.35
CA ASN A 16 17.35 10.91 -19.03
C ASN A 16 15.83 10.84 -19.08
N GLU A 17 15.27 10.13 -20.06
CA GLU A 17 13.82 9.91 -20.19
C GLU A 17 13.24 9.26 -18.93
N ILE A 18 13.92 8.24 -18.40
CA ILE A 18 13.54 7.55 -17.17
C ILE A 18 13.62 8.50 -15.96
N ARG A 19 14.65 9.35 -15.88
CA ARG A 19 14.76 10.33 -14.76
C ARG A 19 13.61 11.33 -14.78
N VAL A 20 13.24 11.82 -15.97
CA VAL A 20 12.08 12.71 -16.16
C VAL A 20 10.79 12.02 -15.75
N ASP A 21 10.62 10.75 -16.11
CA ASP A 21 9.46 9.96 -15.71
C ASP A 21 9.39 9.76 -14.19
N ILE A 22 10.53 9.47 -13.55
CA ILE A 22 10.61 9.33 -12.09
C ILE A 22 10.24 10.65 -11.40
N GLU A 23 10.77 11.79 -11.84
CA GLU A 23 10.41 13.12 -11.31
C GLU A 23 8.91 13.40 -11.46
N ASN A 24 8.35 13.16 -12.66
CA ASN A 24 6.93 13.33 -12.91
C ASN A 24 6.07 12.40 -12.05
N MET A 25 6.52 11.16 -11.81
CA MET A 25 5.86 10.19 -10.94
C MET A 25 5.88 10.69 -9.49
N GLN A 26 7.01 11.14 -8.95
CA GLN A 26 7.11 11.69 -7.59
C GLN A 26 6.23 12.94 -7.40
N LYS A 27 6.19 13.82 -8.41
CA LYS A 27 5.30 14.98 -8.41
C LYS A 27 3.82 14.59 -8.33
N ARG A 28 3.39 13.59 -9.11
CA ARG A 28 2.00 13.06 -9.07
C ARG A 28 1.71 12.26 -7.80
N LEU A 29 2.71 11.56 -7.27
CA LEU A 29 2.64 10.87 -5.98
C LEU A 29 2.40 11.86 -4.85
N GLY A 30 3.00 13.05 -4.95
CA GLY A 30 2.89 14.12 -3.96
C GLY A 30 3.95 14.04 -2.86
N TYR A 31 5.02 13.27 -3.09
CA TYR A 31 6.17 13.13 -2.20
C TYR A 31 7.44 12.89 -3.03
N HIS A 32 8.55 13.53 -2.66
CA HIS A 32 9.88 13.28 -3.25
C HIS A 32 10.75 12.55 -2.23
N ILE A 33 11.17 11.34 -2.58
CA ILE A 33 12.03 10.51 -1.77
C ILE A 33 13.44 11.09 -1.78
N LYS A 34 13.95 11.45 -0.61
CA LYS A 34 15.24 12.14 -0.45
C LYS A 34 16.39 11.16 -0.66
N ASN A 35 16.26 9.96 -0.12
CA ASN A 35 17.22 8.88 -0.26
C ASN A 35 17.04 8.18 -1.62
N ILE A 36 17.85 8.60 -2.59
CA ILE A 36 17.83 8.04 -3.93
C ILE A 36 17.99 6.52 -3.95
N ASN A 37 18.76 5.93 -3.04
CA ASN A 37 18.96 4.48 -3.02
C ASN A 37 17.66 3.72 -2.68
N LEU A 38 16.83 4.28 -1.79
CA LEU A 38 15.52 3.71 -1.47
C LEU A 38 14.56 3.82 -2.66
N LEU A 39 14.55 4.95 -3.36
CA LEU A 39 13.76 5.15 -4.58
C LEU A 39 14.16 4.15 -5.67
N LEU A 40 15.45 4.04 -5.97
CA LEU A 40 15.94 3.10 -6.99
C LEU A 40 15.68 1.65 -6.59
N GLN A 41 15.82 1.30 -5.31
CA GLN A 41 15.47 -0.02 -4.81
C GLN A 41 13.97 -0.31 -5.00
N ALA A 42 13.08 0.64 -4.68
CA ALA A 42 11.64 0.47 -4.83
C ALA A 42 11.23 0.22 -6.29
N LEU A 43 11.92 0.87 -7.24
CA LEU A 43 11.70 0.71 -8.68
C LEU A 43 12.36 -0.55 -9.27
N THR A 44 13.23 -1.24 -8.53
CA THR A 44 14.00 -2.39 -9.04
C THR A 44 13.32 -3.73 -8.82
N ARG A 45 12.98 -4.42 -9.91
CA ARG A 45 12.50 -5.80 -9.89
C ARG A 45 13.66 -6.80 -9.83
N GLN A 46 13.37 -8.02 -9.38
CA GLN A 46 14.37 -9.10 -9.37
C GLN A 46 14.85 -9.46 -10.79
N SER A 47 13.97 -9.35 -11.80
CA SER A 47 14.30 -9.54 -13.22
C SER A 47 15.42 -8.62 -13.68
N ALA A 48 15.37 -7.33 -13.32
CA ALA A 48 16.38 -6.34 -13.67
C ALA A 48 17.77 -6.72 -13.10
N ILE A 49 17.78 -7.23 -11.86
CA ILE A 49 19.03 -7.67 -11.20
C ILE A 49 19.59 -8.90 -11.90
N ARG A 50 18.75 -9.91 -12.17
CA ARG A 50 19.17 -11.13 -12.86
C ARG A 50 19.77 -10.85 -14.24
N GLN A 51 19.22 -9.87 -14.95
CA GLN A 51 19.69 -9.48 -16.28
C GLN A 51 20.82 -8.45 -16.27
N GLY A 52 21.27 -8.00 -15.10
CA GLY A 52 22.38 -7.06 -14.99
C GLY A 52 22.05 -5.68 -15.59
N ILE A 53 20.82 -5.20 -15.43
CA ILE A 53 20.46 -3.83 -15.82
C ILE A 53 21.32 -2.85 -15.00
N HIS A 54 22.30 -2.25 -15.68
CA HIS A 54 23.39 -1.48 -15.08
C HIS A 54 22.96 -0.25 -14.24
N TYR A 55 21.76 0.27 -14.44
CA TYR A 55 21.18 1.36 -13.65
C TYR A 55 20.18 0.89 -12.57
N ALA A 56 19.97 -0.42 -12.42
CA ALA A 56 19.12 -0.98 -11.38
C ALA A 56 19.85 -1.03 -10.02
N SER A 57 19.07 -1.06 -8.94
CA SER A 57 19.62 -1.29 -7.60
C SER A 57 20.19 -2.71 -7.47
N LYS A 58 21.17 -2.90 -6.59
CA LYS A 58 21.69 -4.22 -6.23
C LYS A 58 20.68 -5.07 -5.45
N SER A 59 19.64 -4.44 -4.89
CA SER A 59 18.58 -5.10 -4.12
C SER A 59 17.24 -4.91 -4.79
N ASN A 60 16.40 -5.95 -4.76
CA ASN A 60 15.06 -5.86 -5.33
C ASN A 60 14.10 -5.12 -4.38
N ASN A 61 12.88 -4.89 -4.89
CA ASN A 61 11.85 -4.14 -4.19
C ASN A 61 11.02 -4.95 -3.17
N GLN A 62 11.24 -6.26 -3.00
CA GLN A 62 10.35 -7.13 -2.21
C GLN A 62 10.33 -6.77 -0.70
N ARG A 63 11.49 -6.42 -0.13
CA ARG A 63 11.55 -6.00 1.28
C ARG A 63 10.84 -4.67 1.51
N LEU A 64 11.02 -3.72 0.58
CA LEU A 64 10.31 -2.44 0.63
C LEU A 64 8.81 -2.64 0.42
N GLN A 65 8.41 -3.52 -0.51
CA GLN A 65 7.02 -3.90 -0.71
C GLN A 65 6.42 -4.43 0.58
N TRP A 66 7.11 -5.32 1.29
CA TRP A 66 6.64 -5.85 2.56
C TRP A 66 6.42 -4.75 3.61
N VAL A 67 7.38 -3.83 3.79
CA VAL A 67 7.22 -2.66 4.67
C VAL A 67 6.02 -1.82 4.25
N GLY A 68 5.93 -1.49 2.96
CA GLY A 68 4.87 -0.64 2.43
C GLY A 68 3.48 -1.27 2.48
N SER A 69 3.35 -2.59 2.33
CA SER A 69 2.08 -3.31 2.51
C SER A 69 1.53 -3.15 3.93
N ASN A 70 2.40 -3.28 4.93
CA ASN A 70 2.01 -3.12 6.34
C ASN A 70 1.64 -1.67 6.64
N MET A 71 2.42 -0.72 6.11
CA MET A 71 2.15 0.70 6.31
C MET A 71 0.89 1.17 5.57
N PHE A 72 0.62 0.61 4.39
CA PHE A 72 -0.61 0.87 3.67
C PHE A 72 -1.83 0.37 4.45
N HIS A 73 -1.77 -0.84 4.99
CA HIS A 73 -2.84 -1.36 5.83
C HIS A 73 -3.05 -0.51 7.09
N SER A 74 -1.98 -0.20 7.81
CA SER A 74 -2.03 0.64 9.00
C SER A 74 -2.59 2.04 8.71
N GLY A 75 -2.17 2.68 7.61
CA GLY A 75 -2.66 4.00 7.21
C GLY A 75 -4.15 3.99 6.86
N ILE A 76 -4.63 2.96 6.16
CA ILE A 76 -6.07 2.81 5.88
C ILE A 76 -6.86 2.59 7.18
N VAL A 77 -6.38 1.74 8.09
CA VAL A 77 -7.01 1.52 9.41
C VAL A 77 -7.07 2.81 10.21
N TYR A 78 -5.97 3.57 10.25
CA TYR A 78 -5.90 4.86 10.94
C TYR A 78 -6.93 5.85 10.40
N LYS A 79 -7.02 6.00 9.08
CA LYS A 79 -7.97 6.92 8.43
C LYS A 79 -9.42 6.49 8.64
N LEU A 80 -9.71 5.19 8.63
CA LEU A 80 -11.03 4.67 8.96
C LEU A 80 -11.39 4.94 10.42
N TYR A 81 -10.46 4.76 11.35
CA TYR A 81 -10.65 5.10 12.76
C TYR A 81 -10.95 6.59 12.94
N GLU A 82 -10.11 7.49 12.41
CA GLU A 82 -10.33 8.94 12.50
C GLU A 82 -11.72 9.34 12.00
N LYS A 83 -12.14 8.75 10.88
CA LYS A 83 -13.42 9.06 10.25
C LYS A 83 -14.63 8.58 11.05
N TYR A 84 -14.54 7.41 11.67
CA TYR A 84 -15.68 6.77 12.34
C TYR A 84 -15.57 6.78 13.87
N ALA A 85 -14.58 7.48 14.45
CA ALA A 85 -14.30 7.50 15.89
C ALA A 85 -15.54 7.81 16.77
N ASN A 86 -16.42 8.69 16.28
CA ASN A 86 -17.62 9.12 17.00
C ASN A 86 -18.91 8.44 16.52
N ASN A 87 -18.83 7.42 15.66
CA ASN A 87 -19.99 6.73 15.09
C ASN A 87 -20.18 5.34 15.71
N SER A 88 -20.99 5.26 16.76
CA SER A 88 -21.26 4.02 17.50
C SER A 88 -22.06 2.98 16.71
N TYR A 89 -22.64 3.33 15.56
CA TYR A 89 -23.42 2.42 14.73
C TYR A 89 -22.56 1.57 13.78
N ILE A 90 -21.30 1.95 13.57
CA ILE A 90 -20.37 1.26 12.68
C ILE A 90 -19.55 0.24 13.48
N SER A 91 -19.61 -1.04 13.08
CA SER A 91 -18.91 -2.11 13.77
C SER A 91 -17.42 -2.19 13.39
N THR A 92 -16.57 -2.62 14.33
CA THR A 92 -15.15 -2.89 14.05
C THR A 92 -14.97 -3.98 12.99
N ASP A 93 -15.86 -4.99 12.94
CA ASP A 93 -15.85 -6.02 11.90
C ASP A 93 -16.08 -5.43 10.50
N TYR A 94 -17.03 -4.50 10.37
CA TYR A 94 -17.25 -3.76 9.12
C TYR A 94 -15.97 -2.98 8.72
N LEU A 95 -15.39 -2.22 9.65
CA LEU A 95 -14.17 -1.44 9.39
C LEU A 95 -13.00 -2.32 8.97
N ASN A 96 -12.80 -3.46 9.64
CA ASN A 96 -11.75 -4.42 9.31
C ASN A 96 -11.93 -4.99 7.90
N LYS A 97 -13.16 -5.38 7.53
CA LYS A 97 -13.47 -5.87 6.18
C LYS A 97 -13.27 -4.80 5.11
N VAL A 98 -13.63 -3.54 5.38
CA VAL A 98 -13.36 -2.42 4.47
C VAL A 98 -11.86 -2.21 4.31
N ALA A 99 -11.10 -2.17 5.41
CA ALA A 99 -9.65 -2.01 5.40
C ALA A 99 -8.99 -3.11 4.57
N ILE A 100 -9.29 -4.38 4.88
CA ILE A 100 -8.81 -5.53 4.12
C ILE A 100 -9.21 -5.41 2.65
N ASN A 101 -10.45 -5.05 2.33
CA ASN A 101 -10.90 -4.92 0.95
C ASN A 101 -10.08 -3.89 0.17
N ILE A 102 -9.88 -2.71 0.74
CA ILE A 102 -9.06 -1.65 0.12
C ILE A 102 -7.61 -2.12 -0.04
N THR A 103 -7.02 -2.68 1.02
CA THR A 103 -5.57 -2.91 1.07
C THR A 103 -5.14 -4.14 0.29
N SER A 104 -6.03 -5.11 0.09
CA SER A 104 -5.78 -6.32 -0.71
C SER A 104 -6.35 -6.23 -2.13
N ASN A 105 -6.93 -5.10 -2.55
CA ASN A 105 -7.38 -4.92 -3.93
C ASN A 105 -6.21 -4.49 -4.83
N MET A 106 -5.42 -5.46 -5.29
CA MET A 106 -4.23 -5.21 -6.11
C MET A 106 -4.55 -4.54 -7.45
N ALA A 107 -5.73 -4.78 -8.02
CA ALA A 107 -6.17 -4.09 -9.23
C ALA A 107 -6.34 -2.59 -8.98
N LEU A 108 -6.89 -2.21 -7.83
CA LEU A 108 -7.03 -0.82 -7.43
C LEU A 108 -5.68 -0.14 -7.16
N VAL A 109 -4.77 -0.84 -6.43
CA VAL A 109 -3.42 -0.33 -6.19
C VAL A 109 -2.67 -0.11 -7.51
N ALA A 110 -2.79 -1.05 -8.46
CA ALA A 110 -2.22 -0.91 -9.79
C ALA A 110 -2.82 0.26 -10.56
N GLU A 111 -4.14 0.47 -10.49
CA GLU A 111 -4.82 1.61 -11.13
C GLU A 111 -4.23 2.94 -10.66
N ILE A 112 -4.00 3.09 -9.36
CA ILE A 112 -3.35 4.28 -8.78
C ILE A 112 -1.90 4.39 -9.26
N GLY A 113 -1.15 3.29 -9.27
CA GLY A 113 0.18 3.23 -9.87
C GLY A 113 0.21 3.71 -11.32
N LYS A 114 -0.77 3.33 -12.15
CA LYS A 114 -0.88 3.79 -13.55
C LYS A 114 -1.12 5.29 -13.62
N ARG A 115 -2.04 5.81 -12.79
CA ARG A 115 -2.40 7.24 -12.76
C ARG A 115 -1.23 8.14 -12.42
N ILE A 116 -0.32 7.68 -11.55
CA ILE A 116 0.91 8.44 -11.24
C ILE A 116 2.03 8.22 -12.26
N GLY A 117 1.83 7.39 -13.28
CA GLY A 117 2.84 7.11 -14.32
C GLY A 117 3.95 6.15 -13.87
N LEU A 118 3.69 5.30 -12.88
CA LEU A 118 4.70 4.37 -12.35
C LEU A 118 5.19 3.35 -13.38
N ALA A 119 4.38 3.01 -14.38
CA ALA A 119 4.67 1.94 -15.34
C ALA A 119 5.97 2.19 -16.14
N SER A 120 6.30 3.43 -16.46
CA SER A 120 7.54 3.77 -17.20
C SER A 120 8.77 3.90 -16.31
N CYS A 121 8.59 3.86 -14.99
CA CYS A 121 9.68 4.00 -14.01
C CYS A 121 10.24 2.64 -13.53
N VAL A 122 9.54 1.53 -13.81
CA VAL A 122 9.89 0.20 -13.26
C VAL A 122 11.12 -0.36 -13.98
N PHE A 123 12.19 -0.63 -13.23
CA PHE A 123 13.36 -1.34 -13.77
C PHE A 123 13.09 -2.83 -13.74
N ARG A 124 13.14 -3.45 -14.92
CA ARG A 124 12.81 -4.86 -15.15
C ARG A 124 13.66 -5.46 -16.26
N GLY A 125 13.77 -6.78 -16.26
CA GLY A 125 14.37 -7.54 -17.35
C GLY A 125 13.39 -7.83 -18.49
N SER A 126 13.90 -8.34 -19.61
CA SER A 126 13.11 -8.82 -20.76
C SER A 126 12.13 -9.95 -20.42
N ASP A 127 12.36 -10.71 -19.35
CA ASP A 127 11.43 -11.74 -18.86
C ASP A 127 10.17 -11.16 -18.21
N GLU A 128 10.15 -9.85 -17.91
CA GLU A 128 8.99 -9.10 -17.45
C GLU A 128 8.63 -8.01 -18.47
N GLU A 129 8.66 -8.32 -19.79
CA GLU A 129 8.43 -7.35 -20.88
C GLU A 129 7.08 -6.61 -20.81
N ILE A 130 6.06 -7.24 -20.22
CA ILE A 130 4.75 -6.65 -19.99
C ILE A 130 4.63 -6.24 -18.52
N ILE A 131 4.37 -4.95 -18.26
CA ILE A 131 4.02 -4.48 -16.91
C ILE A 131 2.61 -4.95 -16.57
N THR A 132 2.52 -6.02 -15.78
CA THR A 132 1.25 -6.51 -15.25
C THR A 132 0.72 -5.59 -14.14
N SER A 133 -0.58 -5.69 -13.85
CA SER A 133 -1.17 -5.00 -12.69
C SER A 133 -0.51 -5.42 -11.38
N GLU A 134 -0.11 -6.69 -11.25
CA GLU A 134 0.58 -7.18 -10.06
C GLU A 134 1.96 -6.53 -9.88
N ILE A 135 2.78 -6.48 -10.93
CA ILE A 135 4.09 -5.80 -10.90
C ILE A 135 3.92 -4.35 -10.47
N LEU A 136 2.93 -3.67 -11.05
CA LEU A 136 2.70 -2.27 -10.78
C LEU A 136 2.22 -2.01 -9.35
N ALA A 137 1.31 -2.85 -8.84
CA ALA A 137 0.83 -2.77 -7.47
C ALA A 137 1.94 -3.07 -6.45
N HIS A 138 2.74 -4.11 -6.68
CA HIS A 138 3.89 -4.44 -5.83
C HIS A 138 4.93 -3.32 -5.82
N THR A 139 5.20 -2.71 -6.97
CA THR A 139 6.12 -1.57 -7.07
C THR A 139 5.56 -0.35 -6.34
N PHE A 140 4.26 -0.07 -6.46
CA PHE A 140 3.62 1.02 -5.72
C PHE A 140 3.75 0.82 -4.20
N LEU A 141 3.50 -0.40 -3.71
CA LEU A 141 3.70 -0.73 -2.29
C LEU A 141 5.17 -0.58 -1.89
N ALA A 142 6.12 -0.95 -2.74
CA ALA A 142 7.54 -0.69 -2.47
C ALA A 142 7.87 0.80 -2.38
N ILE A 143 7.21 1.65 -3.18
CA ILE A 143 7.32 3.11 -3.07
C ILE A 143 6.83 3.60 -1.71
N LEU A 144 5.68 3.12 -1.23
CA LEU A 144 5.22 3.43 0.14
C LEU A 144 6.22 2.98 1.21
N GLY A 145 6.84 1.81 1.03
CA GLY A 145 7.90 1.32 1.90
C GLY A 145 9.13 2.23 1.91
N SER A 146 9.57 2.68 0.74
CA SER A 146 10.67 3.65 0.65
C SER A 146 10.34 5.00 1.29
N ILE A 147 9.10 5.51 1.16
CA ILE A 147 8.67 6.73 1.85
C ILE A 147 8.75 6.56 3.36
N THR A 148 8.28 5.42 3.87
CA THR A 148 8.29 5.12 5.31
C THR A 148 9.70 5.16 5.89
N LEU A 149 10.67 4.58 5.19
CA LEU A 149 12.07 4.56 5.62
C LEU A 149 12.78 5.90 5.39
N ASP A 150 12.40 6.64 4.36
CA ASP A 150 12.97 7.95 4.02
C ASP A 150 12.53 9.05 4.99
N ASP A 151 11.27 9.04 5.42
CA ASP A 151 10.72 9.97 6.42
C ASP A 151 11.12 9.56 7.86
N GLY A 152 11.46 8.29 8.07
CA GLY A 152 11.76 7.74 9.40
C GLY A 152 10.52 7.57 10.28
N GLY A 153 9.32 7.55 9.68
CA GLY A 153 8.05 7.55 10.40
C GLY A 153 6.86 7.24 9.49
N GLN A 154 5.66 7.48 10.03
CA GLN A 154 4.39 7.13 9.37
C GLN A 154 3.70 8.32 8.71
N LYS A 155 4.15 9.55 8.99
CA LYS A 155 3.42 10.76 8.59
C LYS A 155 3.39 10.93 7.07
N ALA A 156 4.56 10.96 6.41
CA ALA A 156 4.62 11.20 4.98
C ALA A 156 3.87 10.12 4.17
N VAL A 157 4.00 8.86 4.57
CA VAL A 157 3.31 7.74 3.91
C VAL A 157 1.80 7.80 4.16
N HIS A 158 1.33 8.20 5.34
CA HIS A 158 -0.10 8.43 5.60
C HIS A 158 -0.66 9.57 4.76
N ASP A 159 0.08 10.66 4.57
CA ASP A 159 -0.34 11.79 3.71
C ASP A 159 -0.48 11.35 2.24
N VAL A 160 0.43 10.51 1.75
CA VAL A 160 0.35 9.90 0.42
C VAL A 160 -0.86 8.97 0.32
N ILE A 161 -1.09 8.11 1.32
CA ILE A 161 -2.27 7.22 1.34
C ILE A 161 -3.56 8.05 1.31
N GLU A 162 -3.68 9.08 2.17
CA GLU A 162 -4.84 9.95 2.21
C GLU A 162 -5.09 10.60 0.85
N ARG A 163 -4.05 11.17 0.23
CA ARG A 163 -4.15 11.80 -1.10
C ARG A 163 -4.77 10.89 -2.15
N HIS A 164 -4.33 9.63 -2.22
CA HIS A 164 -4.72 8.72 -3.30
C HIS A 164 -5.94 7.85 -2.97
N TRP A 165 -6.22 7.60 -1.68
CA TRP A 165 -7.34 6.77 -1.23
C TRP A 165 -8.51 7.53 -0.63
N LYS A 166 -8.45 8.87 -0.51
CA LYS A 166 -9.55 9.69 0.05
C LYS A 166 -10.91 9.31 -0.51
N TRP A 167 -11.04 9.19 -1.83
CA TRP A 167 -12.32 8.85 -2.45
C TRP A 167 -12.85 7.47 -2.04
N PHE A 168 -11.98 6.47 -1.85
CA PHE A 168 -12.38 5.13 -1.40
C PHE A 168 -12.65 5.06 0.10
N LEU A 169 -11.96 5.87 0.90
CA LEU A 169 -12.28 6.08 2.31
C LEU A 169 -13.64 6.79 2.46
N ASP A 170 -13.97 7.65 1.50
CA ASP A 170 -15.24 8.36 1.39
C ASP A 170 -16.38 7.50 0.87
N ASN A 171 -16.09 6.57 -0.03
CA ASN A 171 -17.06 5.73 -0.73
C ASN A 171 -16.58 4.27 -0.71
N PRO A 172 -16.60 3.58 0.45
CA PRO A 172 -16.00 2.25 0.59
C PRO A 172 -16.61 1.22 -0.35
N GLU A 173 -17.91 1.30 -0.66
CA GLU A 173 -18.60 0.48 -1.66
C GLU A 173 -17.91 0.47 -3.04
N GLU A 174 -17.30 1.57 -3.45
CA GLU A 174 -16.61 1.68 -4.73
C GLU A 174 -15.35 0.82 -4.79
N SER A 175 -14.70 0.62 -3.64
CA SER A 175 -13.57 -0.31 -3.55
C SER A 175 -13.99 -1.77 -3.71
N PHE A 176 -15.23 -2.13 -3.36
CA PHE A 176 -15.78 -3.48 -3.56
C PHE A 176 -16.19 -3.70 -5.02
N LYS A 177 -16.79 -2.70 -5.68
CA LYS A 177 -17.17 -2.78 -7.11
C LYS A 177 -15.97 -3.00 -8.03
N ARG A 178 -14.81 -2.45 -7.68
CA ARG A 178 -13.56 -2.56 -8.45
C ARG A 178 -12.74 -3.80 -8.12
N ARG A 179 -13.22 -4.67 -7.23
CA ARG A 179 -12.56 -5.94 -6.95
C ARG A 179 -12.86 -6.92 -8.09
N PRO A 180 -11.87 -7.65 -8.62
CA PRO A 180 -12.13 -8.62 -9.68
C PRO A 180 -13.16 -9.67 -9.22
N SER A 181 -14.07 -10.04 -10.12
CA SER A 181 -15.20 -10.93 -9.82
C SER A 181 -14.79 -12.34 -9.36
N SER A 182 -13.55 -12.76 -9.65
CA SER A 182 -12.97 -13.99 -9.13
C SER A 182 -12.85 -14.00 -7.60
N PHE A 183 -12.77 -12.83 -6.97
CA PHE A 183 -12.81 -12.68 -5.52
C PHE A 183 -14.26 -12.58 -5.06
N HIS A 184 -14.78 -13.64 -4.42
CA HIS A 184 -16.13 -13.70 -3.88
C HIS A 184 -16.26 -12.84 -2.60
N THR A 185 -16.01 -11.53 -2.70
CA THR A 185 -16.10 -10.59 -1.57
C THR A 185 -17.32 -9.69 -1.74
N ARG A 186 -18.30 -9.82 -0.84
CA ARG A 186 -19.45 -8.92 -0.76
C ARG A 186 -19.19 -7.82 0.27
N MET A 187 -19.76 -6.64 0.02
CA MET A 187 -19.74 -5.56 0.99
C MET A 187 -20.50 -5.99 2.26
N PRO A 188 -19.89 -5.88 3.45
CA PRO A 188 -20.58 -6.19 4.70
C PRO A 188 -21.63 -5.13 5.05
N PRO A 189 -22.67 -5.49 5.82
CA PRO A 189 -23.61 -4.52 6.37
C PRO A 189 -22.90 -3.56 7.31
N ARG A 190 -23.28 -2.27 7.27
CA ARG A 190 -22.69 -1.22 8.11
C ARG A 190 -23.03 -1.35 9.60
N SER A 191 -24.20 -1.93 9.91
CA SER A 191 -24.74 -1.99 11.27
C SER A 191 -24.12 -3.09 12.12
N ALA A 192 -23.91 -2.79 13.40
CA ALA A 192 -23.71 -3.79 14.43
C ALA A 192 -25.00 -4.60 14.67
N THR A 193 -25.20 -5.70 13.96
CA THR A 193 -25.97 -6.80 14.56
C THR A 193 -25.06 -7.36 15.64
N MET A 194 -25.23 -6.91 16.89
CA MET A 194 -24.60 -7.61 18.01
C MET A 194 -25.06 -9.07 17.95
N PRO A 195 -24.15 -10.05 17.90
CA PRO A 195 -24.53 -11.42 18.20
C PRO A 195 -25.15 -11.40 19.60
N SER A 196 -26.32 -12.01 19.76
CA SER A 196 -26.91 -12.24 21.08
C SER A 196 -25.81 -12.78 21.98
N ARG A 197 -25.47 -12.08 23.06
CA ARG A 197 -24.46 -12.56 24.03
C ARG A 197 -24.86 -13.98 24.41
N GLN A 198 -24.14 -14.99 23.92
CA GLN A 198 -24.17 -16.28 24.59
C GLN A 198 -23.61 -16.01 25.97
N ARG A 199 -24.49 -16.08 26.96
CA ARG A 199 -24.15 -15.95 28.36
C ARG A 199 -23.23 -17.12 28.66
N ILE A 200 -21.92 -16.88 28.64
CA ILE A 200 -20.93 -17.85 29.11
C ILE A 200 -21.36 -18.19 30.53
N ARG A 201 -21.76 -19.44 30.75
CA ARG A 201 -22.19 -19.89 32.06
C ARG A 201 -20.92 -20.19 32.85
N SER A 202 -20.94 -19.98 34.16
CA SER A 202 -19.81 -20.34 35.02
C SER A 202 -19.40 -21.83 34.92
N SER A 203 -20.26 -22.68 34.34
CA SER A 203 -19.98 -24.08 34.01
C SER A 203 -18.99 -24.30 32.86
N ASP A 204 -18.63 -23.26 32.11
CA ASP A 204 -17.76 -23.35 30.93
C ASP A 204 -16.26 -23.25 31.30
N PHE A 205 -15.93 -23.06 32.59
CA PHE A 205 -14.57 -23.09 33.10
C PHE A 205 -14.24 -24.48 33.66
N PRO A 206 -13.12 -25.11 33.26
CA PRO A 206 -12.67 -26.34 33.88
C PRO A 206 -12.33 -26.07 35.36
N ASN A 207 -12.88 -26.89 36.26
CA ASN A 207 -12.55 -26.87 37.69
C ASN A 207 -11.07 -27.19 37.86
N HIS A 208 -10.24 -26.18 38.04
CA HIS A 208 -8.90 -26.37 38.59
C HIS A 208 -9.06 -26.56 40.09
N GLY A 209 -9.11 -27.83 40.51
CA GLY A 209 -9.11 -28.23 41.90
C GLY A 209 -7.91 -27.63 42.61
N THR A 210 -8.18 -26.90 43.68
CA THR A 210 -7.17 -26.45 44.63
C THR A 210 -6.71 -27.66 45.43
N GLU A 211 -5.55 -28.24 45.10
CA GLU A 211 -4.82 -29.04 46.08
C GLU A 211 -4.21 -28.10 47.10
N VAL A 212 -4.66 -28.29 48.35
CA VAL A 212 -4.19 -27.61 49.54
C VAL A 212 -2.91 -28.31 50.01
N LEU A 213 -1.85 -27.54 50.25
CA LEU A 213 -0.80 -27.88 51.21
C LEU A 213 -0.91 -26.91 52.40
#